data_AF-A0A954E3J5-F1
#
_entry.id   AF-A0A954E3J5-F1
#
_cell.length_a   1.000
_cell.length_b   1.000
_cell.length_c   1.000
_cell.angle_alpha   90.00
_cell.angle_beta   90.00
_cell.angle_gamma   90.00
#
_symmetry.space_group_name_H-M   'P 1'
#
loop_
_entity.id
_entity.type
_entity.pdbx_description
1 polymer ?
#
loop_
_entity_poly.entity_id
_entity_poly.type
_entity_poly.pdbx_seq_one_letter_code
_entity_poly.pdbx_strand_id
1 'polypeptide(L)'
;MAVLAGEFLCPICSARLRMQQRGHSELCIDCPECHTPLRVVRNERGELDVQQVSISAEIPVLARKPALRETAIPWIVVGVLCLALGGSWWAFGSASVSEEPAPSTANTNPADTRDEAPAANVAASLPIGPQPSGATEEPAVGEANAEPAQHPFALKLQGLGTRVTAYREPRGHFPPALWEQTGSPPGRAFSWLAGLDPTLERDASLLPQWNLPWDDPLNDRFVRRKRDDLLNPEIPLQVGGDRYPASHVVGIAGVGPRAAELPLSDPRAGIFGWNRTTRMDDVKDGLSQTLLATGVTGKLTSWADGTASVRAFTQEPCINGPDGFGTGQSNGMYVLLADGSVRFLNRTTAPTIVRRMAAMADGLPLDASLPGEPGETRPEVASPNPMPKPAETPAETAAASPGNGQSPSPAPETPAEQPLRPLQPAPKSPPIDLVARLGQTVLAYQLTTAAPLEEVLAELEALIAVRIEFDEARIPADSAARRQLVGLSRKNSTYGDLLRDVLEKTPFRFEPREDRLMIVPRENASE
;
A
#
# COMPACT_ATOMS: atom_id res chain seq x y z
N MET A 1 -22.98 -18.02 -3.62
CA MET A 1 -22.64 -18.90 -4.75
C MET A 1 -23.22 -18.30 -6.02
N ALA A 2 -22.39 -17.78 -6.94
CA ALA A 2 -22.87 -17.22 -8.21
C ALA A 2 -23.30 -18.37 -9.14
N VAL A 3 -24.55 -18.36 -9.60
CA VAL A 3 -25.08 -19.38 -10.51
C VAL A 3 -24.70 -18.99 -11.95
N LEU A 4 -23.83 -19.79 -12.58
CA LEU A 4 -23.47 -19.63 -14.00
C LEU A 4 -24.74 -19.59 -14.88
N ALA A 5 -24.91 -18.51 -15.64
CA ALA A 5 -26.09 -18.29 -16.49
C ALA A 5 -25.98 -18.95 -17.88
N GLY A 6 -24.75 -19.30 -18.30
CA GLY A 6 -24.44 -20.05 -19.51
C GLY A 6 -22.98 -19.86 -19.96
N GLU A 7 -22.50 -20.75 -20.84
CA GLU A 7 -21.21 -20.64 -21.54
C GLU A 7 -21.46 -20.61 -23.06
N PHE A 8 -20.66 -19.84 -23.81
CA PHE A 8 -20.71 -19.78 -25.26
C PHE A 8 -19.33 -19.46 -25.85
N LEU A 9 -19.16 -19.68 -27.16
CA LEU A 9 -17.94 -19.33 -27.90
C LEU A 9 -18.15 -18.04 -28.67
N CYS A 10 -17.13 -17.18 -28.70
CA CYS A 10 -17.11 -16.02 -29.59
C CYS A 10 -17.15 -16.50 -31.05
N PRO A 11 -18.07 -16.02 -31.90
CA PRO A 11 -18.16 -16.43 -33.30
C PRO A 11 -16.97 -15.97 -34.16
N ILE A 12 -16.17 -15.01 -33.68
CA ILE A 12 -15.03 -14.43 -34.42
C ILE A 12 -13.72 -15.13 -34.07
N CYS A 13 -13.40 -15.26 -32.78
CA CYS A 13 -12.11 -15.80 -32.32
C CYS A 13 -12.21 -17.13 -31.59
N SER A 14 -13.41 -17.71 -31.44
CA SER A 14 -13.67 -18.95 -30.69
C SER A 14 -13.31 -18.89 -29.19
N ALA A 15 -13.11 -17.71 -28.61
CA ALA A 15 -12.89 -17.54 -27.17
C ALA A 15 -14.08 -18.04 -26.35
N ARG A 16 -13.81 -18.80 -25.28
CA ARG A 16 -14.85 -19.34 -24.38
C ARG A 16 -15.27 -18.28 -23.36
N LEU A 17 -16.52 -17.83 -23.45
CA LEU A 17 -17.08 -16.78 -22.62
C LEU A 17 -18.11 -17.36 -21.64
N ARG A 18 -18.14 -16.82 -20.43
CA ARG A 18 -19.04 -17.23 -19.34
C ARG A 18 -19.86 -16.04 -18.87
N MET A 19 -21.17 -16.19 -18.80
CA MET A 19 -22.06 -15.13 -18.31
C MET A 19 -22.61 -15.50 -16.94
N GLN A 20 -22.49 -14.59 -15.96
CA GLN A 20 -22.95 -14.82 -14.58
C GLN A 20 -24.27 -14.10 -14.22
N GLN A 21 -24.76 -13.19 -15.06
CA GLN A 21 -26.00 -12.45 -14.78
C GLN A 21 -27.24 -13.15 -15.34
N ARG A 22 -28.28 -13.27 -14.49
CA ARG A 22 -29.66 -13.58 -14.88
C ARG A 22 -30.45 -12.28 -14.92
N GLY A 23 -31.29 -12.08 -15.94
CA GLY A 23 -32.31 -11.01 -15.95
C GLY A 23 -32.31 -10.06 -17.14
N HIS A 24 -31.31 -10.13 -18.03
CA HIS A 24 -31.30 -9.38 -19.29
C HIS A 24 -31.60 -10.32 -20.46
N SER A 25 -32.64 -10.01 -21.24
CA SER A 25 -32.99 -10.74 -22.47
C SER A 25 -32.01 -10.48 -23.61
N GLU A 26 -31.28 -9.36 -23.52
CA GLU A 26 -30.33 -8.90 -24.51
C GLU A 26 -29.21 -8.12 -23.81
N LEU A 27 -27.96 -8.43 -24.14
CA LEU A 27 -26.78 -7.74 -23.62
C LEU A 27 -25.74 -7.57 -24.73
N CYS A 28 -25.22 -6.35 -24.89
CA CYS A 28 -24.04 -6.08 -25.71
C CYS A 28 -22.80 -6.20 -24.82
N ILE A 29 -21.88 -7.09 -25.18
CA ILE A 29 -20.59 -7.26 -24.52
C ILE A 29 -19.47 -7.25 -25.56
N ASP A 30 -18.31 -6.71 -25.21
CA ASP A 30 -17.14 -6.83 -26.05
C ASP A 30 -16.42 -8.15 -25.74
N CYS A 31 -16.02 -8.89 -26.77
CA CYS A 31 -15.18 -10.06 -26.56
C CYS A 31 -13.81 -9.63 -25.99
N PRO A 32 -13.34 -10.17 -24.85
CA PRO A 32 -12.07 -9.78 -24.25
C PRO A 32 -10.84 -10.12 -25.11
N GLU A 33 -10.96 -11.12 -26.00
CA GLU A 33 -9.85 -11.55 -26.86
C GLU A 33 -9.77 -10.74 -28.17
N CYS A 34 -10.90 -10.45 -28.82
CA CYS A 34 -10.91 -9.79 -30.13
C CYS A 34 -11.58 -8.41 -30.17
N HIS A 35 -12.07 -7.92 -29.03
CA HIS A 35 -12.76 -6.63 -28.86
C HIS A 35 -13.94 -6.39 -29.81
N THR A 36 -14.47 -7.43 -30.44
CA THR A 36 -15.65 -7.31 -31.30
C THR A 36 -16.89 -7.22 -30.44
N PRO A 37 -17.78 -6.24 -30.67
CA PRO A 37 -19.04 -6.15 -29.94
C PRO A 37 -19.95 -7.32 -30.33
N LEU A 38 -20.35 -8.09 -29.32
CA LEU A 38 -21.24 -9.24 -29.42
C LEU A 38 -22.59 -8.89 -28.80
N ARG A 39 -23.67 -9.22 -29.49
CA ARG A 39 -25.04 -9.16 -28.97
C ARG A 39 -25.44 -10.56 -28.52
N VAL A 40 -25.59 -10.74 -27.22
CA VAL A 40 -26.01 -12.01 -26.62
C VAL A 40 -27.51 -11.92 -26.33
N VAL A 41 -28.29 -12.77 -26.98
CA VAL A 41 -29.76 -12.83 -26.84
C VAL A 41 -30.12 -14.20 -26.27
N ARG A 42 -30.98 -14.25 -25.25
CA ARG A 42 -31.50 -15.52 -24.76
C ARG A 42 -32.74 -15.91 -25.56
N ASN A 43 -32.72 -17.05 -26.23
CA ASN A 43 -33.87 -17.54 -27.00
C ASN A 43 -35.00 -18.05 -26.07
N GLU A 44 -36.18 -18.35 -26.62
CA GLU A 44 -37.34 -18.86 -25.86
C GLU A 44 -37.07 -20.20 -25.15
N ARG A 45 -36.05 -20.96 -25.59
CA ARG A 45 -35.61 -22.21 -24.96
C ARG A 45 -34.61 -22.00 -23.84
N GLY A 46 -34.23 -20.76 -23.56
CA GLY A 46 -33.27 -20.40 -22.52
C GLY A 46 -31.80 -20.56 -22.93
N GLU A 47 -31.51 -20.90 -24.19
CA GLU A 47 -30.15 -20.97 -24.74
C GLU A 47 -29.66 -19.57 -25.12
N LEU A 48 -28.34 -19.38 -25.11
CA LEU A 48 -27.70 -18.13 -25.49
C LEU A 48 -27.40 -18.16 -26.99
N ASP A 49 -28.01 -17.26 -27.77
CA ASP A 49 -27.66 -16.98 -29.15
C ASP A 49 -26.72 -15.75 -29.19
N VAL A 50 -25.67 -15.82 -30.01
CA VAL A 50 -24.60 -14.82 -30.04
C VAL A 50 -24.47 -14.29 -31.46
N GLN A 51 -24.84 -13.03 -31.66
CA GLN A 51 -24.82 -12.38 -32.95
C GLN A 51 -23.75 -11.30 -32.99
N GLN A 52 -22.99 -11.23 -34.08
CA GLN A 52 -22.05 -10.14 -34.32
C GLN A 52 -22.85 -8.87 -34.64
N VAL A 53 -22.60 -7.79 -33.90
CA VAL A 53 -23.17 -6.49 -34.25
C VAL A 53 -22.34 -5.92 -35.39
N SER A 54 -22.82 -6.12 -36.61
CA SER A 54 -22.27 -5.40 -37.76
C SER A 54 -22.70 -3.94 -37.65
N ILE A 55 -21.79 -3.08 -37.20
CA ILE A 55 -22.01 -1.64 -37.23
C ILE A 55 -21.97 -1.24 -38.72
N SER A 56 -23.11 -1.31 -39.40
CA SER A 56 -23.26 -0.71 -40.73
C SER A 56 -23.12 0.80 -40.55
N ALA A 57 -21.97 1.31 -40.99
CA ALA A 57 -21.68 2.73 -41.07
C ALA A 57 -22.51 3.39 -42.19
N GLU A 58 -23.82 3.48 -42.01
CA GLU A 58 -24.63 4.48 -42.70
C GLU A 58 -24.69 5.72 -41.82
N ILE A 59 -23.59 6.49 -41.83
CA ILE A 59 -23.62 7.88 -41.38
C ILE A 59 -24.28 8.67 -42.51
N PRO A 60 -25.47 9.29 -42.30
CA PRO A 60 -25.98 10.24 -43.27
C PRO A 60 -25.03 11.44 -43.28
N VAL A 61 -24.24 11.56 -44.34
CA VAL A 61 -23.42 12.74 -44.63
C VAL A 61 -24.37 13.91 -44.89
N LEU A 62 -24.75 14.60 -43.82
CA LEU A 62 -25.43 15.88 -43.87
C LEU A 62 -24.40 16.92 -44.34
N ALA A 63 -24.34 17.10 -45.65
CA ALA A 63 -23.60 18.15 -46.34
C ALA A 63 -24.13 19.53 -45.90
N ARG A 64 -23.53 20.10 -44.84
CA ARG A 64 -23.69 21.50 -44.49
C ARG A 64 -22.57 22.30 -45.14
N LYS A 65 -22.93 23.02 -46.21
CA LYS A 65 -22.10 24.02 -46.90
C LYS A 65 -21.46 24.98 -45.88
N PRO A 66 -20.14 25.23 -45.92
CA PRO A 66 -19.56 26.34 -45.18
C PRO A 66 -19.99 27.65 -45.86
N ALA A 67 -20.68 28.50 -45.09
CA ALA A 67 -20.94 29.88 -45.48
C ALA A 67 -19.61 30.65 -45.43
N LEU A 68 -19.15 31.11 -46.60
CA LEU A 68 -18.13 32.13 -46.74
C LEU A 68 -18.57 33.38 -45.98
N ARG A 69 -17.80 33.75 -44.95
CA ARG A 69 -17.87 35.07 -44.33
C ARG A 69 -16.50 35.71 -44.50
N GLU A 70 -16.40 36.52 -45.55
CA GLU A 70 -15.34 37.51 -45.73
C GLU A 70 -15.30 38.42 -44.49
N THR A 71 -14.13 38.62 -43.90
CA THR A 71 -13.60 39.93 -43.44
C THR A 71 -12.31 39.80 -42.63
N ALA A 72 -11.29 40.51 -43.14
CA ALA A 72 -10.21 41.21 -42.44
C ALA A 72 -9.25 40.41 -41.52
N ILE A 73 -8.11 39.99 -42.09
CA ILE A 73 -6.81 39.99 -41.40
C ILE A 73 -5.78 40.58 -42.37
N PRO A 74 -5.02 41.61 -41.98
CA PRO A 74 -3.59 41.56 -42.29
C PRO A 74 -2.73 42.23 -41.20
N TRP A 75 -2.08 41.48 -40.29
CA TRP A 75 -0.96 42.01 -39.49
C TRP A 75 0.07 40.98 -38.96
N ILE A 76 0.13 39.75 -39.48
CA ILE A 76 1.09 38.73 -38.96
C ILE A 76 2.23 38.39 -39.94
N VAL A 77 2.22 38.89 -41.17
CA VAL A 77 3.27 38.54 -42.17
C VAL A 77 4.51 39.46 -42.10
N VAL A 78 4.51 40.54 -41.32
CA VAL A 78 5.68 41.44 -41.20
C VAL A 78 6.63 41.04 -40.05
N GLY A 79 6.18 40.24 -39.08
CA GLY A 79 6.99 39.88 -37.89
C GLY A 79 8.04 38.80 -38.11
N VAL A 80 7.88 37.93 -39.11
CA VAL A 80 8.76 36.75 -39.30
C VAL A 80 9.91 37.01 -40.27
N LEU A 81 9.85 38.08 -41.08
CA LEU A 81 10.92 38.43 -42.02
C LEU A 81 12.07 39.25 -41.39
N CYS A 82 11.87 39.88 -40.23
CA CYS A 82 12.89 40.71 -39.57
C CYS A 82 13.85 39.92 -38.66
N LEU A 83 13.54 38.67 -38.30
CA LEU A 83 14.44 37.84 -37.49
C LEU A 83 15.42 37.00 -38.32
N ALA A 84 15.24 36.92 -39.64
CA ALA A 84 16.13 36.17 -40.53
C ALA A 84 17.31 37.02 -41.10
N LEU A 85 17.36 38.32 -40.83
CA LEU A 85 18.41 39.22 -41.35
C LEU A 85 19.30 39.87 -40.27
N GLY A 86 19.10 39.55 -38.98
CA GLY A 86 19.83 40.16 -37.86
C GLY A 86 20.93 39.31 -37.21
N GLY A 87 21.17 38.07 -37.66
CA GLY A 87 22.02 37.09 -36.97
C GLY A 87 23.41 36.85 -37.57
N SER A 88 23.87 37.70 -38.50
CA SER A 88 25.10 37.45 -39.28
C SER A 88 26.34 38.21 -38.79
N TRP A 89 26.40 38.59 -37.50
CA TRP A 89 27.58 39.20 -36.88
C TRP A 89 27.83 38.46 -35.56
N TRP A 90 28.66 37.42 -35.59
CA TRP A 90 29.64 37.04 -34.56
C TRP A 90 30.24 35.68 -34.93
N ALA A 91 31.19 35.71 -35.87
CA ALA A 91 32.20 34.69 -36.03
C ALA A 91 33.48 35.40 -36.46
N PHE A 92 34.44 35.60 -35.55
CA PHE A 92 35.88 35.59 -35.85
C PHE A 92 36.72 35.59 -34.57
N GLY A 93 37.59 34.58 -34.46
CA GLY A 93 38.78 34.54 -33.60
C GLY A 93 38.64 33.59 -32.39
N SER A 94 39.49 32.60 -32.16
CA SER A 94 40.69 32.12 -32.87
C SER A 94 41.29 30.94 -32.11
N ALA A 95 41.82 29.97 -32.88
CA ALA A 95 43.09 29.25 -32.63
C ALA A 95 43.11 28.16 -31.52
N SER A 96 43.13 26.86 -31.84
CA SER A 96 44.20 25.99 -32.41
C SER A 96 45.14 25.42 -31.35
N VAL A 97 45.38 24.09 -31.42
CA VAL A 97 46.60 23.28 -31.06
C VAL A 97 46.09 21.81 -30.94
N SER A 98 46.40 20.92 -31.90
CA SER A 98 47.46 19.87 -31.90
C SER A 98 47.31 18.88 -30.71
N GLU A 99 47.50 17.56 -30.79
CA GLU A 99 48.18 16.64 -31.70
C GLU A 99 47.77 15.20 -31.27
N GLU A 100 47.74 14.25 -32.19
CA GLU A 100 47.82 12.79 -31.92
C GLU A 100 49.21 12.45 -31.33
N PRO A 101 49.46 11.30 -30.65
CA PRO A 101 49.24 9.98 -31.24
C PRO A 101 48.90 8.81 -30.28
N ALA A 102 48.38 7.70 -30.84
CA ALA A 102 48.52 6.34 -30.32
C ALA A 102 49.96 5.81 -30.60
N PRO A 103 50.40 4.57 -30.28
CA PRO A 103 49.71 3.42 -29.68
C PRO A 103 50.54 2.69 -28.59
N SER A 104 49.96 1.69 -27.91
CA SER A 104 50.77 0.58 -27.39
C SER A 104 49.99 -0.72 -27.29
N THR A 105 50.60 -1.74 -27.88
CA THR A 105 50.28 -3.15 -27.98
C THR A 105 50.61 -3.94 -26.70
N ALA A 106 50.11 -5.19 -26.71
CA ALA A 106 50.68 -6.41 -26.10
C ALA A 106 50.23 -6.76 -24.67
N ASN A 107 49.44 -7.84 -24.55
CA ASN A 107 50.01 -9.15 -24.29
C ASN A 107 48.97 -10.28 -24.45
N THR A 108 49.24 -11.13 -25.43
CA THR A 108 48.87 -12.55 -25.48
C THR A 108 49.67 -13.34 -24.45
N ASN A 109 49.05 -14.37 -23.85
CA ASN A 109 49.70 -15.68 -23.78
C ASN A 109 48.68 -16.83 -23.63
N PRO A 110 49.04 -18.05 -24.06
CA PRO A 110 48.12 -19.14 -24.38
C PRO A 110 48.24 -20.36 -23.45
N ALA A 111 47.24 -21.25 -23.60
CA ALA A 111 47.28 -22.72 -23.58
C ALA A 111 48.15 -23.49 -22.56
N ASP A 112 47.49 -24.35 -21.76
CA ASP A 112 47.84 -25.78 -21.64
C ASP A 112 46.60 -26.54 -21.10
N THR A 113 45.93 -27.39 -21.90
CA THR A 113 45.95 -28.89 -21.91
C THR A 113 45.93 -29.54 -20.51
N ARG A 114 45.15 -30.57 -20.17
CA ARG A 114 44.75 -31.81 -20.87
C ARG A 114 43.74 -32.59 -20.00
N ASP A 115 42.90 -33.37 -20.67
CA ASP A 115 42.31 -34.68 -20.36
C ASP A 115 42.27 -35.21 -18.90
N GLU A 116 41.09 -35.66 -18.44
CA GLU A 116 40.76 -37.09 -18.19
C GLU A 116 39.43 -37.23 -17.39
N ALA A 117 38.42 -37.81 -18.04
CA ALA A 117 37.46 -38.74 -17.40
C ALA A 117 38.03 -40.17 -17.59
N PRO A 118 37.58 -41.26 -16.93
CA PRO A 118 36.25 -41.49 -16.32
C PRO A 118 36.25 -42.40 -15.05
N ALA A 119 35.04 -42.71 -14.53
CA ALA A 119 34.59 -43.98 -13.89
C ALA A 119 33.52 -43.65 -12.82
N ALA A 120 32.24 -43.99 -12.97
CA ALA A 120 31.63 -45.33 -12.95
C ALA A 120 32.03 -46.15 -11.71
N ASN A 121 31.17 -46.15 -10.68
CA ASN A 121 31.17 -47.19 -9.65
C ASN A 121 29.77 -47.78 -9.50
N VAL A 122 29.72 -49.08 -9.78
CA VAL A 122 28.58 -49.99 -9.66
C VAL A 122 28.88 -50.95 -8.50
N ALA A 123 27.84 -51.17 -7.68
CA ALA A 123 27.55 -52.34 -6.84
C ALA A 123 28.53 -52.77 -5.72
N ALA A 124 27.96 -52.97 -4.53
CA ALA A 124 28.04 -54.26 -3.84
C ALA A 124 26.97 -54.38 -2.75
N SER A 125 26.11 -55.39 -2.90
CA SER A 125 25.21 -55.94 -1.90
C SER A 125 25.94 -56.90 -0.95
N LEU A 126 25.25 -57.28 0.13
CA LEU A 126 25.29 -58.52 0.95
C LEU A 126 25.54 -58.25 2.46
N PRO A 127 25.12 -59.12 3.40
CA PRO A 127 24.02 -60.10 3.38
C PRO A 127 23.08 -60.00 4.61
N ILE A 128 21.99 -60.77 4.54
CA ILE A 128 20.96 -61.01 5.56
C ILE A 128 21.43 -62.05 6.60
N GLY A 129 21.08 -61.82 7.88
CA GLY A 129 20.76 -62.85 8.87
C GLY A 129 21.38 -62.65 10.27
N PRO A 130 20.86 -63.27 11.35
CA PRO A 130 19.47 -63.56 11.70
C PRO A 130 19.02 -62.84 12.99
N GLN A 131 17.70 -62.68 13.15
CA GLN A 131 17.06 -62.24 14.39
C GLN A 131 17.25 -63.21 15.55
N PRO A 132 17.27 -62.69 16.79
CA PRO A 132 16.60 -63.36 17.91
C PRO A 132 15.44 -62.51 18.46
N SER A 133 14.29 -63.16 18.57
CA SER A 133 13.12 -62.70 19.32
C SER A 133 13.48 -62.35 20.76
N GLY A 134 13.12 -61.14 21.17
CA GLY A 134 13.05 -60.72 22.57
C GLY A 134 11.93 -59.71 22.70
N ALA A 135 10.79 -60.17 23.21
CA ALA A 135 9.62 -59.35 23.47
C ALA A 135 9.91 -58.34 24.59
N THR A 136 9.76 -57.05 24.28
CA THR A 136 9.45 -56.01 25.25
C THR A 136 8.46 -55.07 24.56
N GLU A 137 7.21 -55.08 25.02
CA GLU A 137 6.20 -54.09 24.68
C GLU A 137 6.67 -52.70 25.18
N GLU A 138 7.16 -51.88 24.26
CA GLU A 138 7.27 -50.43 24.44
C GLU A 138 6.01 -49.79 23.84
N PRO A 139 5.25 -48.99 24.60
CA PRO A 139 4.08 -48.31 24.05
C PRO A 139 4.56 -47.23 23.07
N ALA A 140 4.16 -47.40 21.81
CA ALA A 140 4.34 -46.42 20.75
C ALA A 140 3.58 -45.12 21.09
N VAL A 141 4.25 -44.18 21.75
CA VAL A 141 3.87 -42.76 21.72
C VAL A 141 4.69 -42.11 20.61
N GLY A 142 4.30 -42.43 19.38
CA GLY A 142 4.74 -41.73 18.18
C GLY A 142 3.69 -40.71 17.75
N GLU A 143 3.32 -39.78 18.63
CA GLU A 143 2.72 -38.53 18.18
C GLU A 143 3.82 -37.77 17.46
N ALA A 144 3.87 -37.94 16.14
CA ALA A 144 4.64 -37.10 15.25
C ALA A 144 4.33 -35.65 15.60
N ASN A 145 5.36 -34.91 16.03
CA ASN A 145 5.35 -33.46 16.15
C ASN A 145 4.99 -32.88 14.78
N ALA A 146 3.69 -32.79 14.48
CA ALA A 146 3.18 -32.03 13.37
C ALA A 146 3.50 -30.58 13.69
N GLU A 147 4.52 -30.05 13.03
CA GLU A 147 4.85 -28.62 13.10
C GLU A 147 3.56 -27.83 12.84
N PRO A 148 3.16 -26.90 13.73
CA PRO A 148 1.90 -26.20 13.59
C PRO A 148 1.86 -25.52 12.22
N ALA A 149 0.78 -25.78 11.47
CA ALA A 149 0.61 -25.22 10.13
C ALA A 149 0.78 -23.70 10.18
N GLN A 150 1.72 -23.18 9.39
CA GLN A 150 2.00 -21.75 9.34
C GLN A 150 0.75 -20.98 8.89
N HIS A 151 0.53 -19.82 9.50
CA HIS A 151 -0.62 -18.98 9.19
C HIS A 151 -0.61 -18.55 7.71
N PRO A 152 -1.74 -18.61 6.97
CA PRO A 152 -1.77 -18.34 5.54
C PRO A 152 -1.21 -16.98 5.13
N PHE A 153 -1.42 -15.94 5.95
CA PHE A 153 -0.86 -14.62 5.68
C PHE A 153 0.66 -14.54 5.93
N ALA A 154 1.19 -15.32 6.86
CA ALA A 154 2.63 -15.38 7.10
C ALA A 154 3.36 -15.94 5.87
N LEU A 155 2.79 -16.96 5.22
CA LEU A 155 3.30 -17.50 3.95
C LEU A 155 3.30 -16.45 2.82
N LYS A 156 2.29 -15.57 2.77
CA LYS A 156 2.25 -14.48 1.79
C LYS A 156 3.34 -13.44 2.04
N LEU A 157 3.56 -13.06 3.30
CA LEU A 157 4.68 -12.18 3.68
C LEU A 157 6.03 -12.82 3.37
N GLN A 158 6.18 -14.13 3.57
CA GLN A 158 7.41 -14.85 3.23
C GLN A 158 7.66 -14.80 1.72
N GLY A 159 6.63 -15.05 0.90
CA GLY A 159 6.73 -14.92 -0.56
C GLY A 159 7.09 -13.50 -1.02
N LEU A 160 6.60 -12.48 -0.32
CA LEU A 160 7.01 -11.09 -0.56
C LEU A 160 8.46 -10.84 -0.16
N GLY A 161 8.91 -11.38 0.98
CA GLY A 161 10.31 -11.33 1.43
C GLY A 161 11.28 -11.95 0.43
N THR A 162 10.92 -13.09 -0.16
CA THR A 162 11.69 -13.72 -1.25
C THR A 162 11.83 -12.79 -2.44
N ARG A 163 10.74 -12.11 -2.88
CA ARG A 163 10.80 -11.16 -3.99
C ARG A 163 11.65 -9.94 -3.70
N VAL A 164 11.54 -9.38 -2.50
CA VAL A 164 12.40 -8.25 -2.08
C VAL A 164 13.87 -8.67 -2.06
N THR A 165 14.17 -9.87 -1.59
CA THR A 165 15.54 -10.42 -1.59
C THR A 165 16.06 -10.59 -3.02
N ALA A 166 15.28 -11.20 -3.91
CA ALA A 166 15.62 -11.36 -5.33
C ALA A 166 15.82 -10.02 -6.05
N TYR A 167 15.06 -8.98 -5.69
CA TYR A 167 15.28 -7.62 -6.19
C TYR A 167 16.60 -7.03 -5.69
N ARG A 168 16.87 -7.19 -4.40
CA ARG A 168 17.99 -6.58 -3.67
C ARG A 168 19.33 -7.18 -4.06
N GLU A 169 19.44 -8.50 -4.15
CA GLU A 169 20.71 -9.21 -4.42
C GLU A 169 21.51 -8.64 -5.60
N PRO A 170 20.93 -8.46 -6.80
CA PRO A 170 21.65 -7.90 -7.94
C PRO A 170 21.81 -6.37 -7.90
N ARG A 171 21.02 -5.65 -7.10
CA ARG A 171 20.99 -4.17 -7.08
C ARG A 171 21.73 -3.55 -5.90
N GLY A 172 21.97 -4.32 -4.84
CA GLY A 172 22.63 -3.85 -3.62
C GLY A 172 21.78 -2.90 -2.76
N HIS A 173 20.48 -2.79 -3.02
CA HIS A 173 19.57 -1.91 -2.29
C HIS A 173 18.13 -2.46 -2.25
N PHE A 174 17.36 -2.02 -1.26
CA PHE A 174 15.93 -2.32 -1.16
C PHE A 174 15.15 -1.61 -2.28
N PRO A 175 13.94 -2.11 -2.62
CA PRO A 175 13.02 -1.41 -3.51
C PRO A 175 12.79 0.04 -3.04
N PRO A 176 12.79 1.04 -3.94
CA PRO A 176 12.41 2.39 -3.57
C PRO A 176 10.92 2.42 -3.19
N ALA A 177 10.53 3.27 -2.22
CA ALA A 177 9.13 3.40 -1.81
C ALA A 177 8.23 3.82 -2.98
N LEU A 178 8.70 4.79 -3.75
CA LEU A 178 8.06 5.30 -4.95
C LEU A 178 8.82 4.75 -6.16
N TRP A 179 8.11 4.00 -6.99
CA TRP A 179 8.59 3.45 -8.23
C TRP A 179 8.43 4.50 -9.33
N GLU A 180 9.31 5.49 -9.31
CA GLU A 180 9.27 6.64 -10.22
C GLU A 180 10.07 6.37 -11.50
N GLN A 181 9.48 6.73 -12.63
CA GLN A 181 10.21 7.06 -13.85
C GLN A 181 10.08 8.56 -14.11
N THR A 182 11.03 9.10 -14.89
CA THR A 182 11.07 10.52 -15.24
C THR A 182 9.71 11.01 -15.75
N GLY A 183 9.09 11.97 -15.03
CA GLY A 183 7.86 12.65 -15.45
C GLY A 183 6.59 12.39 -14.62
N SER A 184 6.60 11.47 -13.65
CA SER A 184 5.42 11.25 -12.79
C SER A 184 5.12 12.46 -11.88
N PRO A 185 3.85 12.88 -11.74
CA PRO A 185 3.48 13.92 -10.79
C PRO A 185 3.80 13.50 -9.34
N PRO A 186 4.28 14.44 -8.50
CA PRO A 186 4.54 14.16 -7.09
C PRO A 186 3.31 13.57 -6.40
N GLY A 187 3.50 12.52 -5.62
CA GLY A 187 2.44 11.89 -4.84
C GLY A 187 1.50 10.97 -5.63
N ARG A 188 1.75 10.73 -6.93
CA ARG A 188 0.99 9.76 -7.74
C ARG A 188 1.88 8.72 -8.42
N ALA A 189 3.08 8.50 -7.88
CA ALA A 189 3.99 7.46 -8.32
C ALA A 189 3.46 6.06 -7.98
N PHE A 190 3.95 5.06 -8.71
CA PHE A 190 3.70 3.67 -8.40
C PHE A 190 4.36 3.27 -7.08
N SER A 191 3.80 2.25 -6.42
CA SER A 191 4.40 1.67 -5.22
C SER A 191 5.55 0.71 -5.51
N TRP A 192 6.36 0.49 -4.47
CA TRP A 192 7.31 -0.60 -4.43
C TRP A 192 6.66 -1.99 -4.65
N LEU A 193 5.40 -2.17 -4.24
CA LEU A 193 4.63 -3.39 -4.47
C LEU A 193 4.30 -3.60 -5.95
N ALA A 194 4.06 -2.52 -6.69
CA ALA A 194 3.80 -2.58 -8.12
C ALA A 194 5.06 -2.91 -8.91
N GLY A 195 6.20 -2.33 -8.52
CA GLY A 195 7.50 -2.65 -9.12
C GLY A 195 7.95 -4.10 -8.90
N LEU A 196 7.45 -4.75 -7.84
CA LEU A 196 7.73 -6.15 -7.51
C LEU A 196 6.64 -7.13 -7.95
N ASP A 197 5.75 -6.75 -8.86
CA ASP A 197 4.69 -7.65 -9.31
C ASP A 197 5.28 -8.82 -10.14
N PRO A 198 5.21 -10.08 -9.65
CA PRO A 198 5.74 -11.26 -10.34
C PRO A 198 5.05 -11.58 -11.67
N THR A 199 3.90 -10.97 -11.96
CA THR A 199 3.22 -11.15 -13.25
C THR A 199 3.90 -10.35 -14.36
N LEU A 200 4.60 -9.26 -14.06
CA LEU A 200 5.28 -8.44 -15.07
C LEU A 200 6.43 -9.17 -15.76
N GLU A 201 7.10 -10.09 -15.04
CA GLU A 201 8.14 -10.96 -15.62
C GLU A 201 7.57 -12.00 -16.58
N ARG A 202 6.29 -12.37 -16.41
CA ARG A 202 5.63 -13.41 -17.20
C ARG A 202 4.81 -12.86 -18.36
N ASP A 203 4.30 -11.64 -18.22
CA ASP A 203 3.40 -11.02 -19.18
C ASP A 203 3.71 -9.52 -19.33
N ALA A 204 4.52 -9.22 -20.36
CA ALA A 204 4.86 -7.85 -20.71
C ALA A 204 3.63 -7.02 -21.17
N SER A 205 2.51 -7.66 -21.54
CA SER A 205 1.28 -6.94 -21.92
C SER A 205 0.59 -6.26 -20.73
N LEU A 206 1.00 -6.59 -19.51
CA LEU A 206 0.54 -5.97 -18.27
C LEU A 206 1.42 -4.82 -17.81
N LEU A 207 2.49 -4.48 -18.54
CA LEU A 207 3.36 -3.37 -18.14
C LEU A 207 2.57 -2.06 -18.10
N PRO A 208 2.56 -1.34 -16.95
CA PRO A 208 1.96 -0.03 -16.88
C PRO A 208 2.84 1.00 -17.60
N GLN A 209 2.23 2.14 -17.93
CA GLN A 209 2.93 3.35 -18.30
C GLN A 209 3.52 4.00 -17.05
N TRP A 210 4.75 3.62 -16.71
CA TRP A 210 5.46 4.07 -15.51
C TRP A 210 5.68 5.59 -15.43
N ASN A 211 5.68 6.27 -16.57
CA ASN A 211 5.79 7.73 -16.69
C ASN A 211 4.46 8.47 -16.46
N LEU A 212 3.36 7.73 -16.27
CA LEU A 212 2.04 8.27 -15.93
C LEU A 212 1.71 7.99 -14.46
N PRO A 213 0.76 8.73 -13.85
CA PRO A 213 0.21 8.40 -12.55
C PRO A 213 -0.26 6.95 -12.43
N TRP A 214 -0.16 6.35 -11.25
CA TRP A 214 -0.61 4.97 -11.04
C TRP A 214 -2.10 4.78 -11.37
N ASP A 215 -2.92 5.79 -11.10
CA ASP A 215 -4.37 5.82 -11.31
C ASP A 215 -4.78 6.48 -12.64
N ASP A 216 -3.84 6.64 -13.58
CA ASP A 216 -4.15 7.07 -14.95
C ASP A 216 -5.05 6.04 -15.66
N PRO A 217 -6.03 6.45 -16.49
CA PRO A 217 -6.87 5.51 -17.25
C PRO A 217 -6.10 4.48 -18.09
N LEU A 218 -4.89 4.82 -18.58
CA LEU A 218 -4.03 3.88 -19.31
C LEU A 218 -3.40 2.81 -18.42
N ASN A 219 -3.31 3.06 -17.12
CA ASN A 219 -2.81 2.14 -16.10
C ASN A 219 -3.93 1.36 -15.40
N ASP A 220 -5.20 1.70 -15.66
CA ASP A 220 -6.36 1.11 -14.99
C ASP A 220 -6.41 -0.42 -15.14
N ARG A 221 -6.10 -0.97 -16.33
CA ARG A 221 -6.01 -2.42 -16.55
C ARG A 221 -4.98 -3.08 -15.62
N PHE A 222 -3.84 -2.43 -15.40
CA PHE A 222 -2.79 -2.97 -14.55
C PHE A 222 -3.21 -2.93 -13.07
N VAL A 223 -3.78 -1.80 -12.62
CA VAL A 223 -4.10 -1.55 -11.20
C VAL A 223 -5.38 -2.22 -10.73
N ARG A 224 -6.38 -2.40 -11.60
CA ARG A 224 -7.64 -3.10 -11.26
C ARG A 224 -7.48 -4.60 -11.04
N ARG A 225 -6.27 -5.15 -11.26
CA ARG A 225 -6.01 -6.56 -10.96
C ARG A 225 -5.98 -6.78 -9.46
N LYS A 226 -6.67 -7.85 -9.06
CA LYS A 226 -6.58 -8.38 -7.71
C LYS A 226 -5.22 -9.05 -7.52
N ARG A 227 -4.46 -8.60 -6.51
CA ARG A 227 -3.17 -9.20 -6.12
C ARG A 227 -3.40 -10.10 -4.90
N ASP A 228 -3.81 -11.35 -5.13
CA ASP A 228 -4.15 -12.28 -4.04
C ASP A 228 -2.96 -12.52 -3.08
N ASP A 229 -1.72 -12.37 -3.55
CA ASP A 229 -0.51 -12.45 -2.72
C ASP A 229 -0.32 -11.27 -1.75
N LEU A 230 -1.05 -10.17 -1.95
CA LEU A 230 -1.05 -8.99 -1.05
C LEU A 230 -2.28 -8.92 -0.14
N LEU A 231 -3.21 -9.86 -0.28
CA LEU A 231 -4.45 -9.88 0.49
C LEU A 231 -4.36 -10.85 1.67
N ASN A 232 -4.65 -10.36 2.87
CA ASN A 232 -4.98 -11.18 4.01
C ASN A 232 -6.38 -11.82 3.87
N PRO A 233 -6.51 -13.16 3.89
CA PRO A 233 -7.81 -13.83 3.80
C PRO A 233 -8.74 -13.57 5.01
N GLU A 234 -8.21 -13.14 6.15
CA GLU A 234 -9.00 -12.82 7.34
C GLU A 234 -9.63 -11.42 7.29
N ILE A 235 -9.24 -10.59 6.33
CA ILE A 235 -9.75 -9.23 6.17
C ILE A 235 -10.71 -9.23 4.97
N PRO A 236 -12.02 -9.01 5.18
CA PRO A 236 -13.03 -9.11 4.12
C PRO A 236 -12.97 -7.95 3.13
N LEU A 237 -12.45 -6.79 3.53
CA LEU A 237 -12.39 -5.60 2.69
C LEU A 237 -11.31 -5.77 1.62
N GLN A 238 -11.69 -5.97 0.36
CA GLN A 238 -10.74 -6.21 -0.74
C GLN A 238 -10.56 -4.99 -1.66
N VAL A 239 -11.23 -3.88 -1.36
CA VAL A 239 -11.23 -2.65 -2.15
C VAL A 239 -10.97 -1.47 -1.22
N GLY A 240 -10.02 -0.60 -1.60
CA GLY A 240 -9.69 0.60 -0.83
C GLY A 240 -10.74 1.69 -0.99
N GLY A 241 -10.61 2.78 -0.20
CA GLY A 241 -11.47 3.97 -0.35
C GLY A 241 -11.35 4.65 -1.72
N ASP A 242 -10.28 4.35 -2.46
CA ASP A 242 -9.99 4.79 -3.83
C ASP A 242 -10.72 3.97 -4.91
N ARG A 243 -11.49 2.94 -4.52
CA ARG A 243 -12.22 2.00 -5.42
C ARG A 243 -11.31 1.12 -6.28
N TYR A 244 -10.05 0.96 -5.88
CA TYR A 244 -9.12 0.01 -6.47
C TYR A 244 -8.90 -1.19 -5.53
N PRO A 245 -8.45 -2.35 -6.06
CA PRO A 245 -8.13 -3.50 -5.22
C PRO A 245 -7.13 -3.13 -4.11
N ALA A 246 -7.50 -3.39 -2.87
CA ALA A 246 -6.71 -3.03 -1.69
C ALA A 246 -5.41 -3.85 -1.59
N SER A 247 -4.40 -3.29 -0.94
CA SER A 247 -3.31 -4.04 -0.33
C SER A 247 -3.57 -4.24 1.17
N HIS A 248 -3.34 -5.44 1.69
CA HIS A 248 -3.26 -5.69 3.13
C HIS A 248 -1.82 -5.66 3.64
N VAL A 249 -0.87 -5.16 2.84
CA VAL A 249 0.55 -5.04 3.19
C VAL A 249 1.03 -3.61 2.93
N VAL A 250 1.85 -3.09 3.84
CA VAL A 250 2.56 -1.81 3.69
C VAL A 250 4.03 -1.96 4.08
N GLY A 251 4.89 -1.17 3.45
CA GLY A 251 6.29 -0.99 3.85
C GLY A 251 6.41 -0.08 5.06
N ILE A 252 7.46 -0.26 5.87
CA ILE A 252 7.69 0.52 7.08
C ILE A 252 8.55 1.75 6.79
N ALA A 253 8.00 2.93 7.09
CA ALA A 253 8.63 4.23 6.88
C ALA A 253 9.58 4.64 8.02
N GLY A 254 9.39 4.06 9.19
CA GLY A 254 10.01 4.44 10.45
C GLY A 254 9.02 4.96 11.48
N VAL A 255 9.48 5.90 12.31
CA VAL A 255 8.74 6.41 13.48
C VAL A 255 8.40 7.89 13.32
N GLY A 256 7.14 8.24 13.58
CA GLY A 256 6.62 9.60 13.52
C GLY A 256 5.95 9.98 12.19
N PRO A 257 5.16 11.06 12.18
CA PRO A 257 4.26 11.41 11.07
C PRO A 257 4.97 11.73 9.74
N ARG A 258 6.26 12.07 9.79
CA ARG A 258 7.07 12.42 8.61
C ARG A 258 8.17 11.41 8.31
N ALA A 259 8.10 10.19 8.86
CA ALA A 259 9.18 9.21 8.74
C ALA A 259 9.58 8.88 7.29
N ALA A 260 8.60 8.89 6.37
CA ALA A 260 8.83 8.65 4.95
C ALA A 260 9.67 9.75 4.26
N GLU A 261 9.71 10.96 4.83
CA GLU A 261 10.45 12.11 4.28
C GLU A 261 11.85 12.28 4.87
N LEU A 262 12.15 11.58 5.97
CA LEU A 262 13.42 11.72 6.67
C LEU A 262 14.62 11.31 5.78
N PRO A 263 15.82 11.86 6.01
CA PRO A 263 17.03 11.34 5.36
C PRO A 263 17.41 9.95 5.92
N LEU A 264 18.26 9.20 5.21
CA LEU A 264 18.77 7.89 5.66
C LEU A 264 19.47 7.96 7.03
N SER A 265 20.08 9.10 7.36
CA SER A 265 20.83 9.31 8.59
C SER A 265 19.97 9.67 9.81
N ASP A 266 18.66 9.88 9.63
CA ASP A 266 17.78 10.19 10.78
C ASP A 266 17.52 8.90 11.58
N PRO A 267 17.70 8.91 12.91
CA PRO A 267 17.48 7.75 13.76
C PRO A 267 16.03 7.23 13.76
N ARG A 268 15.06 7.99 13.25
CA ARG A 268 13.67 7.53 13.11
C ARG A 268 13.34 6.98 11.73
N ALA A 269 14.28 7.03 10.78
CA ALA A 269 14.08 6.53 9.44
C ALA A 269 13.97 4.99 9.45
N GLY A 270 12.92 4.47 8.82
CA GLY A 270 12.81 3.05 8.46
C GLY A 270 13.33 2.78 7.05
N ILE A 271 13.14 1.55 6.58
CA ILE A 271 13.67 1.11 5.29
C ILE A 271 13.07 1.88 4.11
N PHE A 272 11.77 2.16 4.14
CA PHE A 272 11.12 2.85 3.03
C PHE A 272 11.04 4.36 3.28
N GLY A 273 11.38 5.16 2.26
CA GLY A 273 11.17 6.61 2.27
C GLY A 273 10.99 7.13 0.85
N TRP A 274 10.24 8.23 0.70
CA TRP A 274 9.85 8.76 -0.61
C TRP A 274 11.04 9.36 -1.38
N ASN A 275 12.01 9.93 -0.66
CA ASN A 275 13.16 10.62 -1.25
C ASN A 275 14.48 9.86 -1.04
N ARG A 276 14.42 8.55 -0.77
CA ARG A 276 15.62 7.75 -0.49
C ARG A 276 15.48 6.31 -0.96
N THR A 277 16.62 5.70 -1.25
CA THR A 277 16.76 4.27 -1.49
C THR A 277 17.73 3.72 -0.47
N THR A 278 17.30 2.70 0.27
CA THR A 278 18.05 2.15 1.43
C THR A 278 18.90 0.96 0.98
N ARG A 279 20.16 0.94 1.38
CA ARG A 279 21.09 -0.19 1.18
C ARG A 279 21.15 -1.05 2.42
N MET A 280 21.70 -2.26 2.30
CA MET A 280 21.92 -3.12 3.48
C MET A 280 22.84 -2.45 4.50
N ASP A 281 23.88 -1.75 4.03
CA ASP A 281 24.82 -1.05 4.88
C ASP A 281 24.17 0.12 5.65
N ASP A 282 23.01 0.61 5.23
CA ASP A 282 22.28 1.67 5.94
C ASP A 282 21.49 1.13 7.13
N VAL A 283 21.24 -0.19 7.19
CA VAL A 283 20.50 -0.84 8.28
C VAL A 283 21.47 -1.22 9.40
N LYS A 284 21.73 -0.28 10.31
CA LYS A 284 22.71 -0.43 11.40
C LYS A 284 22.24 -1.33 12.55
N ASP A 285 20.93 -1.45 12.73
CA ASP A 285 20.35 -2.24 13.83
C ASP A 285 20.23 -3.74 13.49
N GLY A 286 20.59 -4.11 12.26
CA GLY A 286 20.63 -5.48 11.78
C GLY A 286 19.36 -5.92 11.05
N LEU A 287 19.54 -6.60 9.92
CA LEU A 287 18.44 -6.95 9.01
C LEU A 287 17.38 -7.86 9.64
N SER A 288 17.77 -8.71 10.60
CA SER A 288 16.87 -9.62 11.32
C SER A 288 16.16 -8.98 12.52
N GLN A 289 16.38 -7.68 12.74
CA GLN A 289 15.79 -6.89 13.82
C GLN A 289 14.97 -5.70 13.29
N THR A 290 15.22 -5.27 12.06
CA THR A 290 14.50 -4.17 11.41
C THR A 290 13.26 -4.66 10.65
N LEU A 291 12.12 -4.02 10.87
CA LEU A 291 10.88 -4.23 10.13
C LEU A 291 11.01 -3.70 8.70
N LEU A 292 10.62 -4.54 7.75
CA LEU A 292 10.54 -4.18 6.34
C LEU A 292 9.11 -3.86 5.94
N ALA A 293 8.18 -4.76 6.24
CA ALA A 293 6.77 -4.63 5.91
C ALA A 293 5.89 -5.33 6.94
N THR A 294 4.61 -4.98 7.00
CA THR A 294 3.63 -5.66 7.85
C THR A 294 2.23 -5.58 7.25
N GLY A 295 1.31 -6.32 7.84
CA GLY A 295 -0.09 -6.23 7.48
C GLY A 295 -0.78 -4.95 7.97
N VAL A 296 -1.86 -4.59 7.28
CA VAL A 296 -2.78 -3.53 7.70
C VAL A 296 -4.23 -4.01 7.68
N THR A 297 -5.00 -3.58 8.66
CA THR A 297 -6.46 -3.83 8.79
C THR A 297 -7.30 -2.59 8.51
N GLY A 298 -6.69 -1.41 8.42
CA GLY A 298 -7.37 -0.15 8.19
C GLY A 298 -6.57 0.82 7.33
N LYS A 299 -7.26 1.85 6.83
CA LYS A 299 -6.72 2.82 5.85
C LYS A 299 -6.18 2.08 4.62
N LEU A 300 -6.98 1.17 4.08
CA LEU A 300 -6.60 0.36 2.93
C LEU A 300 -6.65 1.20 1.65
N THR A 301 -5.64 1.04 0.81
CA THR A 301 -5.48 1.72 -0.48
C THR A 301 -5.06 0.72 -1.54
N SER A 302 -5.11 1.16 -2.79
CA SER A 302 -4.55 0.45 -3.92
C SER A 302 -3.14 -0.05 -3.63
N TRP A 303 -2.85 -1.30 -3.99
CA TRP A 303 -1.48 -1.80 -3.96
C TRP A 303 -0.55 -1.03 -4.89
N ALA A 304 -1.07 -0.28 -5.86
CA ALA A 304 -0.28 0.52 -6.79
C ALA A 304 0.05 1.94 -6.29
N ASP A 305 -0.62 2.43 -5.24
CA ASP A 305 -0.38 3.78 -4.70
C ASP A 305 0.94 3.83 -3.94
N GLY A 306 1.94 4.55 -4.50
CA GLY A 306 3.24 4.65 -3.88
C GLY A 306 3.25 5.33 -2.52
N THR A 307 2.47 6.41 -2.35
CA THR A 307 2.47 7.16 -1.09
C THR A 307 1.81 6.38 0.03
N ALA A 308 0.70 5.71 -0.26
CA ALA A 308 -0.05 4.96 0.74
C ALA A 308 0.49 3.55 1.02
N SER A 309 1.35 3.02 0.13
CA SER A 309 2.02 1.72 0.31
C SER A 309 3.11 1.69 1.40
N VAL A 310 3.41 2.84 2.00
CA VAL A 310 4.43 3.01 3.05
C VAL A 310 3.82 3.74 4.23
N ARG A 311 4.05 3.26 5.45
CA ARG A 311 3.42 3.79 6.67
C ARG A 311 4.40 3.88 7.82
N ALA A 312 4.25 4.91 8.65
CA ALA A 312 5.02 5.13 9.85
C ALA A 312 4.23 4.72 11.11
N PHE A 313 4.95 4.38 12.19
CA PHE A 313 4.36 4.27 13.51
C PHE A 313 4.28 5.66 14.14
N THR A 314 3.06 6.16 14.36
CA THR A 314 2.80 7.51 14.88
C THR A 314 2.11 7.50 16.23
N GLN A 315 1.38 6.43 16.55
CA GLN A 315 0.52 6.36 17.71
C GLN A 315 0.55 4.98 18.38
N GLU A 316 0.20 4.96 19.66
CA GLU A 316 -0.05 3.74 20.42
C GLU A 316 -1.54 3.39 20.45
N PRO A 317 -1.90 2.09 20.58
CA PRO A 317 -1.01 0.93 20.52
C PRO A 317 -0.43 0.71 19.12
N CYS A 318 0.82 0.25 19.00
CA CYS A 318 1.45 0.05 17.69
C CYS A 318 0.87 -1.15 16.92
N ILE A 319 0.39 -2.17 17.64
CA ILE A 319 -0.20 -3.39 17.07
C ILE A 319 -1.72 -3.30 17.22
N ASN A 320 -2.46 -3.47 16.11
CA ASN A 320 -3.92 -3.37 16.05
C ASN A 320 -4.46 -2.02 16.59
N GLY A 321 -3.71 -0.95 16.38
CA GLY A 321 -4.07 0.40 16.86
C GLY A 321 -4.47 1.38 15.76
N PRO A 322 -4.50 2.69 16.07
CA PRO A 322 -5.09 3.73 15.21
C PRO A 322 -4.32 3.97 13.91
N ASP A 323 -3.06 3.55 13.84
CA ASP A 323 -2.29 3.56 12.59
C ASP A 323 -2.76 2.48 11.60
N GLY A 324 -3.59 1.53 12.03
CA GLY A 324 -4.18 0.50 11.17
C GLY A 324 -3.26 -0.68 10.87
N PHE A 325 -2.12 -0.77 11.55
CA PHE A 325 -1.24 -1.96 11.49
C PHE A 325 -1.91 -3.16 12.16
N GLY A 326 -1.84 -4.31 11.51
CA GLY A 326 -2.43 -5.54 12.03
C GLY A 326 -2.63 -6.59 10.95
N THR A 327 -2.73 -7.84 11.35
CA THR A 327 -2.98 -8.97 10.45
C THR A 327 -4.27 -9.71 10.75
N GLY A 328 -5.20 -9.08 11.47
CA GLY A 328 -6.53 -9.64 11.78
C GLY A 328 -6.57 -10.46 13.08
N GLN A 329 -5.43 -10.94 13.58
CA GLN A 329 -5.39 -11.67 14.85
C GLN A 329 -5.51 -10.70 16.04
N SER A 330 -6.31 -11.07 17.03
CA SER A 330 -6.57 -10.24 18.21
C SER A 330 -5.38 -10.12 19.16
N ASN A 331 -4.48 -11.10 19.13
CA ASN A 331 -3.34 -11.25 20.05
C ASN A 331 -2.01 -10.73 19.49
N GLY A 332 -1.95 -10.23 18.25
CA GLY A 332 -0.70 -9.77 17.66
C GLY A 332 -0.78 -9.51 16.16
N MET A 333 0.38 -9.44 15.52
CA MET A 333 0.48 -9.35 14.07
C MET A 333 1.71 -10.06 13.49
N TYR A 334 1.62 -10.50 12.24
CA TYR A 334 2.78 -10.97 11.48
C TYR A 334 3.52 -9.81 10.83
N VAL A 335 4.84 -9.79 10.96
CA VAL A 335 5.74 -8.81 10.37
C VAL A 335 6.79 -9.47 9.50
N LEU A 336 7.16 -8.80 8.41
CA LEU A 336 8.29 -9.14 7.55
C LEU A 336 9.50 -8.32 7.96
N LEU A 337 10.62 -8.98 8.22
CA LEU A 337 11.89 -8.36 8.56
C LEU A 337 12.75 -8.10 7.31
N ALA A 338 13.76 -7.25 7.45
CA ALA A 338 14.62 -6.84 6.35
C ALA A 338 15.52 -7.96 5.80
N ASP A 339 15.74 -9.02 6.57
CA ASP A 339 16.41 -10.24 6.12
C ASP A 339 15.49 -11.18 5.31
N GLY A 340 14.20 -10.85 5.21
CA GLY A 340 13.18 -11.66 4.52
C GLY A 340 12.47 -12.67 5.41
N SER A 341 12.85 -12.79 6.69
CA SER A 341 12.17 -13.67 7.65
C SER A 341 10.85 -13.05 8.14
N VAL A 342 9.89 -13.90 8.49
CA VAL A 342 8.59 -13.48 9.02
C VAL A 342 8.51 -13.86 10.49
N ARG A 343 8.05 -12.93 11.33
CA ARG A 343 7.84 -13.15 12.77
C ARG A 343 6.46 -12.74 13.21
N PHE A 344 5.98 -13.37 14.29
CA PHE A 344 4.78 -12.93 14.98
C PHE A 344 5.16 -12.00 16.13
N LEU A 345 4.61 -10.79 16.16
CA LEU A 345 4.72 -9.85 17.28
C LEU A 345 3.45 -9.91 18.12
N ASN A 346 3.61 -10.18 19.42
CA ASN A 346 2.48 -10.22 20.34
C ASN A 346 1.99 -8.79 20.62
N ARG A 347 0.69 -8.62 20.81
CA ARG A 347 0.09 -7.35 21.23
C ARG A 347 0.64 -6.83 22.57
N THR A 348 1.20 -7.70 23.41
CA THR A 348 1.89 -7.32 24.66
C THR A 348 3.34 -6.88 24.47
N THR A 349 3.90 -6.98 23.26
CA THR A 349 5.22 -6.44 22.95
C THR A 349 5.23 -4.94 23.24
N ALA A 350 6.20 -4.49 24.02
CA ALA A 350 6.31 -3.08 24.42
C ALA A 350 6.36 -2.17 23.18
N PRO A 351 5.59 -1.07 23.13
CA PRO A 351 5.56 -0.15 22.00
C PRO A 351 6.95 0.37 21.58
N THR A 352 7.83 0.63 22.57
CA THR A 352 9.23 1.03 22.35
C THR A 352 10.00 0.00 21.52
N ILE A 353 9.81 -1.30 21.77
CA ILE A 353 10.46 -2.35 20.96
C ILE A 353 9.96 -2.30 19.52
N VAL A 354 8.65 -2.15 19.30
CA VAL A 354 8.08 -2.06 17.94
C VAL A 354 8.63 -0.85 17.20
N ARG A 355 8.77 0.30 17.89
CA ARG A 355 9.36 1.52 17.32
C ARG A 355 10.84 1.37 16.99
N ARG A 356 11.64 0.74 17.87
CA ARG A 356 13.04 0.43 17.59
C ARG A 356 13.21 -0.52 16.40
N MET A 357 12.37 -1.55 16.32
CA MET A 357 12.36 -2.41 15.13
C MET A 357 11.94 -1.65 13.85
N ALA A 358 11.12 -0.60 13.96
CA ALA A 358 10.70 0.19 12.79
C ALA A 358 11.78 1.16 12.28
N ALA A 359 12.70 1.60 13.15
CA ALA A 359 13.88 2.34 12.77
C ALA A 359 14.97 1.40 12.25
N MET A 360 15.77 1.84 11.29
CA MET A 360 16.83 1.02 10.70
C MET A 360 18.22 1.32 11.25
N ALA A 361 18.39 2.47 11.92
CA ALA A 361 19.69 2.95 12.38
C ALA A 361 19.58 3.83 13.64
N ASP A 362 18.75 3.43 14.62
CA ASP A 362 18.65 4.15 15.89
C ASP A 362 19.79 3.81 16.87
N GLY A 363 20.49 2.70 16.65
CA GLY A 363 21.55 2.21 17.52
C GLY A 363 21.08 1.73 18.89
N LEU A 364 19.77 1.50 19.05
CA LEU A 364 19.15 1.07 20.30
C LEU A 364 18.91 -0.44 20.29
N PRO A 365 19.27 -1.15 21.37
CA PRO A 365 18.99 -2.58 21.47
C PRO A 365 17.49 -2.87 21.61
N LEU A 366 17.05 -4.05 21.18
CA LEU A 366 15.69 -4.54 21.38
C LEU A 366 15.47 -5.08 22.81
N ASP A 367 15.82 -4.28 23.82
CA ASP A 367 15.61 -4.56 25.23
C ASP A 367 14.75 -3.45 25.86
N ALA A 368 13.57 -3.84 26.34
CA ALA A 368 12.59 -2.92 26.91
C ALA A 368 13.04 -2.31 28.24
N SER A 369 14.03 -2.92 28.91
CA SER A 369 14.58 -2.40 30.17
C SER A 369 15.52 -1.20 29.95
N LEU A 370 16.08 -1.05 28.75
CA LEU A 370 16.97 0.04 28.42
C LEU A 370 16.17 1.27 27.98
N PRO A 371 16.44 2.47 28.53
CA PRO A 371 15.72 3.68 28.16
C PRO A 371 16.11 4.18 26.76
N GLY A 372 15.22 4.95 26.14
CA GLY A 372 15.45 5.66 24.88
C GLY A 372 14.44 5.30 23.79
N GLU A 373 14.09 6.29 22.97
CA GLU A 373 13.26 6.12 21.78
C GLU A 373 14.04 6.52 20.51
N PRO A 374 13.66 6.00 19.33
CA PRO A 374 14.20 6.46 18.07
C PRO A 374 14.09 7.99 17.95
N GLY A 375 15.24 8.66 17.81
CA GLY A 375 15.32 10.12 17.70
C GLY A 375 15.35 10.91 19.00
N GLU A 376 15.30 10.27 20.16
CA GLU A 376 15.72 10.93 21.40
C GLU A 376 17.25 11.05 21.41
N THR A 377 17.76 12.28 21.40
CA THR A 377 19.17 12.52 21.63
C THR A 377 19.51 11.99 23.02
N ARG A 378 20.20 10.85 23.08
CA ARG A 378 20.82 10.36 24.31
C ARG A 378 21.65 11.52 24.88
N PRO A 379 21.48 11.91 26.16
CA PRO A 379 22.43 12.81 26.79
C PRO A 379 23.79 12.17 26.57
N GLU A 380 24.67 12.88 25.87
CA GLU A 380 26.05 12.47 25.66
C GLU A 380 26.61 12.15 27.04
N VAL A 381 26.73 10.86 27.35
CA VAL A 381 27.41 10.44 28.57
C VAL A 381 28.82 10.88 28.32
N ALA A 382 29.18 12.02 28.93
CA ALA A 382 30.48 12.63 28.81
C ALA A 382 31.51 11.51 28.93
N SER A 383 32.16 11.19 27.79
CA SER A 383 33.28 10.28 27.82
C SER A 383 34.22 10.81 28.90
N PRO A 384 34.63 10.00 29.88
CA PRO A 384 35.56 10.47 30.88
C PRO A 384 36.77 11.00 30.13
N ASN A 385 37.04 12.29 30.28
CA ASN A 385 38.21 12.94 29.70
C ASN A 385 39.41 12.01 29.91
N PRO A 386 40.25 11.77 28.87
CA PRO A 386 41.46 11.01 29.06
C PRO A 386 42.25 11.68 30.19
N MET A 387 42.47 10.94 31.28
CA MET A 387 43.25 11.41 32.42
C MET A 387 44.55 12.02 31.90
N PRO A 388 44.94 13.24 32.34
CA PRO A 388 46.27 13.73 32.07
C PRO A 388 47.28 12.76 32.69
N LYS A 389 48.23 12.35 31.84
CA LYS A 389 49.40 11.53 32.15
C LYS A 389 50.05 12.01 33.47
N PRO A 390 50.36 11.13 34.44
CA PRO A 390 50.97 11.55 35.70
C PRO A 390 52.34 12.19 35.43
N ALA A 391 52.47 13.48 35.77
CA ALA A 391 53.76 14.11 35.95
C ALA A 391 54.28 13.74 37.33
N GLU A 392 55.53 13.29 37.38
CA GLU A 392 56.29 12.98 38.59
C GLU A 392 56.42 14.22 39.48
N THR A 393 56.13 14.05 40.77
CA THR A 393 56.47 15.05 41.80
C THR A 393 57.52 14.43 42.74
N PRO A 394 58.64 15.12 43.03
CA PRO A 394 59.50 14.80 44.15
C PRO A 394 58.94 15.39 45.46
N ALA A 395 59.12 14.63 46.54
CA ALA A 395 58.69 14.93 47.90
C ALA A 395 59.43 16.14 48.52
N GLU A 396 58.75 16.94 49.34
CA GLU A 396 59.27 17.40 50.64
C GLU A 396 58.17 17.93 51.59
N THR A 397 58.51 17.85 52.87
CA THR A 397 57.77 17.82 54.13
C THR A 397 57.41 19.21 54.70
N ALA A 398 56.27 19.34 55.41
CA ALA A 398 56.16 19.83 56.81
C ALA A 398 54.86 20.61 57.15
N ALA A 399 54.11 20.04 58.10
CA ALA A 399 53.42 20.60 59.27
C ALA A 399 52.59 21.91 59.20
N ALA A 400 51.28 21.81 59.52
CA ALA A 400 50.67 22.24 60.80
C ALA A 400 49.12 22.26 60.73
N SER A 401 48.45 21.66 61.73
CA SER A 401 46.98 21.73 62.01
C SER A 401 46.62 23.03 62.78
N PRO A 402 45.38 23.29 63.31
CA PRO A 402 44.11 22.52 63.30
C PRO A 402 42.80 23.34 63.11
N GLY A 403 41.63 22.68 63.05
CA GLY A 403 40.38 23.28 63.57
C GLY A 403 39.04 22.87 62.93
N ASN A 404 38.21 22.21 63.75
CA ASN A 404 36.73 22.19 63.77
C ASN A 404 35.90 21.47 62.68
N GLY A 405 35.54 20.22 63.00
CA GLY A 405 34.20 19.77 63.42
C GLY A 405 32.95 20.23 62.65
N GLN A 406 32.21 19.27 62.07
CA GLN A 406 30.80 19.01 62.42
C GLN A 406 30.24 17.71 61.78
N SER A 407 29.24 17.19 62.49
CA SER A 407 28.42 15.96 62.39
C SER A 407 28.03 15.37 61.02
N PRO A 408 27.62 14.07 61.02
CA PRO A 408 27.17 13.34 59.84
C PRO A 408 25.71 13.65 59.46
N SER A 409 25.42 13.56 58.16
CA SER A 409 24.05 13.56 57.59
C SER A 409 23.94 12.46 56.52
N PRO A 410 22.71 12.02 56.18
CA PRO A 410 22.35 10.60 56.18
C PRO A 410 22.12 10.04 54.77
N ALA A 411 21.66 8.79 54.74
CA ALA A 411 21.32 7.97 53.57
C ALA A 411 20.41 8.68 52.53
N PRO A 412 20.44 8.23 51.24
CA PRO A 412 19.66 8.86 50.18
C PRO A 412 18.17 8.54 50.32
N GLU A 413 17.35 9.58 50.29
CA GLU A 413 15.89 9.48 50.19
C GLU A 413 15.46 9.06 48.77
N THR A 414 14.49 8.15 48.76
CA THR A 414 13.70 7.73 47.61
C THR A 414 13.02 8.93 46.94
N PRO A 415 13.10 9.11 45.60
CA PRO A 415 12.39 10.19 44.93
C PRO A 415 10.87 10.01 45.03
N ALA A 416 10.21 11.00 45.63
CA ALA A 416 8.76 11.10 45.69
C ALA A 416 8.15 11.20 44.29
N GLU A 417 7.11 10.40 44.08
CA GLU A 417 6.24 10.35 42.92
C GLU A 417 5.58 11.72 42.69
N GLN A 418 5.88 12.35 41.55
CA GLN A 418 5.24 13.61 41.18
C GLN A 418 3.77 13.35 40.82
N PRO A 419 2.82 14.19 41.26
CA PRO A 419 1.41 14.04 40.88
C PRO A 419 1.27 14.22 39.37
N LEU A 420 0.76 13.19 38.70
CA LEU A 420 0.37 13.23 37.29
C LEU A 420 -0.57 14.43 37.07
N ARG A 421 -0.15 15.37 36.23
CA ARG A 421 -1.05 16.44 35.76
C ARG A 421 -2.23 15.82 35.03
N PRO A 422 -3.47 16.28 35.28
CA PRO A 422 -4.62 15.84 34.50
C PRO A 422 -4.37 16.09 33.01
N LEU A 423 -4.40 15.02 32.21
CA LEU A 423 -4.42 15.10 30.76
C LEU A 423 -5.56 16.02 30.33
N GLN A 424 -5.22 17.09 29.62
CA GLN A 424 -6.25 17.91 28.99
C GLN A 424 -6.97 17.05 27.95
N PRO A 425 -8.33 17.03 27.96
CA PRO A 425 -9.08 16.27 26.97
C PRO A 425 -8.74 16.76 25.57
N ALA A 426 -8.57 15.82 24.64
CA ALA A 426 -8.26 16.11 23.25
C ALA A 426 -9.25 17.15 22.68
N PRO A 427 -8.79 18.10 21.84
CA PRO A 427 -9.68 19.06 21.21
C PRO A 427 -10.75 18.32 20.41
N LYS A 428 -12.02 18.64 20.69
CA LYS A 428 -13.17 18.09 19.96
C LYS A 428 -12.98 18.37 18.46
N SER A 429 -13.18 17.35 17.63
CA SER A 429 -13.17 17.51 16.17
C SER A 429 -14.09 18.67 15.77
N PRO A 430 -13.70 19.49 14.77
CA PRO A 430 -14.53 20.61 14.35
C PRO A 430 -15.92 20.11 13.91
N PRO A 431 -17.00 20.84 14.25
CA PRO A 431 -18.36 20.44 13.89
C PRO A 431 -18.50 20.34 12.37
N ILE A 432 -19.19 19.30 11.90
CA ILE A 432 -19.44 19.08 10.46
C ILE A 432 -20.54 20.05 10.02
N ASP A 433 -20.26 20.90 9.04
CA ASP A 433 -21.28 21.74 8.41
C ASP A 433 -22.17 20.91 7.47
N LEU A 434 -23.25 20.36 8.02
CA LEU A 434 -24.21 19.54 7.28
C LEU A 434 -24.90 20.30 6.13
N VAL A 435 -25.14 21.60 6.30
CA VAL A 435 -25.80 22.41 5.28
C VAL A 435 -24.88 22.55 4.07
N ALA A 436 -23.61 22.87 4.30
CA ALA A 436 -22.62 22.92 3.24
C ALA A 436 -22.44 21.56 2.55
N ARG A 437 -22.44 20.45 3.31
CA ARG A 437 -22.30 19.09 2.76
C ARG A 437 -23.49 18.69 1.89
N LEU A 438 -24.72 18.87 2.38
CA LEU A 438 -25.93 18.55 1.64
C LEU A 438 -26.13 19.44 0.40
N GLY A 439 -25.60 20.66 0.43
CA GLY A 439 -25.63 21.60 -0.70
C GLY A 439 -24.62 21.33 -1.82
N GLN A 440 -23.68 20.38 -1.64
CA GLN A 440 -22.73 20.04 -2.72
C GLN A 440 -23.46 19.38 -3.89
N THR A 441 -23.04 19.75 -5.10
CA THR A 441 -23.67 19.30 -6.36
C THR A 441 -22.99 18.06 -6.90
N VAL A 442 -23.81 17.15 -7.43
CA VAL A 442 -23.40 15.94 -8.12
C VAL A 442 -23.80 16.07 -9.59
N LEU A 443 -22.83 15.91 -10.49
CA LEU A 443 -23.05 16.02 -11.93
C LEU A 443 -24.02 14.94 -12.44
N ALA A 444 -23.88 13.71 -11.96
CA ALA A 444 -24.78 12.60 -12.24
C ALA A 444 -24.76 11.56 -11.12
N TYR A 445 -25.94 11.07 -10.74
CA TYR A 445 -26.13 9.91 -9.87
C TYR A 445 -27.15 8.99 -10.52
N GLN A 446 -26.78 7.73 -10.76
CA GLN A 446 -27.65 6.77 -11.44
C GLN A 446 -27.49 5.38 -10.84
N LEU A 447 -28.59 4.84 -10.34
CA LEU A 447 -28.74 3.44 -10.01
C LEU A 447 -29.15 2.68 -11.28
N THR A 448 -28.28 1.81 -11.78
CA THR A 448 -28.54 0.99 -12.98
C THR A 448 -29.65 -0.02 -12.77
N THR A 449 -29.83 -0.47 -11.52
CA THR A 449 -30.90 -1.34 -11.06
C THR A 449 -31.41 -0.84 -9.72
N ALA A 450 -32.68 -1.05 -9.41
CA ALA A 450 -33.20 -0.71 -8.09
C ALA A 450 -32.49 -1.55 -7.02
N ALA A 451 -32.05 -0.92 -5.94
CA ALA A 451 -31.26 -1.52 -4.87
C ALA A 451 -31.95 -1.31 -3.51
N PRO A 452 -31.71 -2.16 -2.50
CA PRO A 452 -32.24 -1.98 -1.16
C PRO A 452 -31.92 -0.58 -0.60
N LEU A 453 -32.91 0.05 0.05
CA LEU A 453 -32.76 1.39 0.60
C LEU A 453 -31.53 1.54 1.51
N GLU A 454 -31.28 0.55 2.38
CA GLU A 454 -30.12 0.57 3.27
C GLU A 454 -28.78 0.61 2.53
N GLU A 455 -28.67 -0.09 1.40
CA GLU A 455 -27.46 -0.08 0.56
C GLU A 455 -27.29 1.28 -0.12
N VAL A 456 -28.38 1.84 -0.66
CA VAL A 456 -28.36 3.15 -1.32
C VAL A 456 -28.01 4.27 -0.32
N LEU A 457 -28.51 4.19 0.91
CA LEU A 457 -28.14 5.14 1.96
C LEU A 457 -26.68 4.97 2.41
N ALA A 458 -26.15 3.75 2.46
CA ALA A 458 -24.74 3.51 2.76
C ALA A 458 -23.81 4.08 1.65
N GLU A 459 -24.21 3.97 0.38
CA GLU A 459 -23.50 4.62 -0.73
C GLU A 459 -23.53 6.15 -0.61
N LEU A 460 -24.69 6.73 -0.29
CA LEU A 460 -24.82 8.17 -0.10
C LEU A 460 -24.03 8.66 1.12
N GLU A 461 -23.98 7.91 2.22
CA GLU A 461 -23.12 8.19 3.37
C GLU A 461 -21.64 8.29 2.94
N ALA A 462 -21.17 7.33 2.14
CA ALA A 462 -19.80 7.31 1.65
C ALA A 462 -19.49 8.51 0.73
N LEU A 463 -20.45 8.94 -0.09
CA LEU A 463 -20.29 10.08 -1.01
C LEU A 463 -20.32 11.44 -0.30
N ILE A 464 -21.21 11.61 0.69
CA ILE A 464 -21.41 12.88 1.41
C ILE A 464 -20.38 13.05 2.54
N ALA A 465 -19.78 11.94 2.99
CA ALA A 465 -18.92 11.85 4.17
C ALA A 465 -19.64 12.33 5.44
N VAL A 466 -20.92 11.99 5.56
CA VAL A 466 -21.79 12.27 6.71
C VAL A 466 -22.47 10.97 7.11
N ARG A 467 -22.42 10.64 8.41
CA ARG A 467 -23.07 9.42 8.95
C ARG A 467 -24.57 9.46 8.70
N ILE A 468 -25.13 8.39 8.15
CA ILE A 468 -26.58 8.24 7.94
C ILE A 468 -27.03 7.04 8.75
N GLU A 469 -27.86 7.29 9.76
CA GLU A 469 -28.31 6.26 10.69
C GLU A 469 -29.83 6.18 10.68
N PHE A 470 -30.37 4.97 10.84
CA PHE A 470 -31.80 4.80 11.11
C PHE A 470 -32.08 4.99 12.60
N ASP A 471 -33.26 5.51 12.91
CA ASP A 471 -33.76 5.47 14.27
C ASP A 471 -34.12 4.02 14.65
N GLU A 472 -33.14 3.30 15.21
CA GLU A 472 -33.25 1.87 15.57
C GLU A 472 -34.42 1.58 16.51
N ALA A 473 -34.88 2.55 17.30
CA ALA A 473 -36.02 2.37 18.19
C ALA A 473 -37.36 2.30 17.43
N ARG A 474 -37.45 2.97 16.28
CA ARG A 474 -38.67 3.05 15.46
C ARG A 474 -38.60 2.25 14.18
N ILE A 475 -37.40 1.98 13.69
CA ILE A 475 -37.12 1.26 12.46
C ILE A 475 -36.03 0.24 12.82
N PRO A 476 -36.34 -0.99 13.23
CA PRO A 476 -35.30 -1.97 13.55
C PRO A 476 -34.57 -2.47 12.29
N ALA A 477 -33.35 -2.99 12.47
CA ALA A 477 -32.49 -3.49 11.37
C ALA A 477 -33.10 -4.60 10.50
N ASP A 478 -34.07 -5.34 11.00
CA ASP A 478 -34.78 -6.39 10.26
C ASP A 478 -36.01 -5.90 9.49
N SER A 479 -36.35 -4.60 9.60
CA SER A 479 -37.53 -4.00 8.97
C SER A 479 -37.52 -4.16 7.46
N ALA A 480 -38.61 -4.69 6.90
CA ALA A 480 -38.78 -4.85 5.46
C ALA A 480 -38.69 -3.51 4.70
N ALA A 481 -39.04 -2.40 5.34
CA ALA A 481 -38.95 -1.07 4.74
C ALA A 481 -37.49 -0.63 4.49
N ARG A 482 -36.50 -1.15 5.24
CA ARG A 482 -35.07 -0.92 4.95
C ARG A 482 -34.59 -1.65 3.69
N ARG A 483 -35.25 -2.75 3.33
CA ARG A 483 -34.94 -3.58 2.16
C ARG A 483 -35.79 -3.24 0.94
N GLN A 484 -36.63 -2.20 1.04
CA GLN A 484 -37.42 -1.72 -0.08
C GLN A 484 -36.49 -1.31 -1.22
N LEU A 485 -36.74 -1.83 -2.42
CA LEU A 485 -35.94 -1.49 -3.59
C LEU A 485 -36.25 -0.06 -4.04
N VAL A 486 -35.22 0.77 -4.11
CA VAL A 486 -35.30 2.15 -4.57
C VAL A 486 -34.43 2.32 -5.81
N GLY A 487 -34.93 3.10 -6.77
CA GLY A 487 -34.22 3.44 -8.00
C GLY A 487 -34.23 4.95 -8.19
N LEU A 488 -33.08 5.50 -8.55
CA LEU A 488 -32.87 6.93 -8.73
C LEU A 488 -31.91 7.19 -9.90
N SER A 489 -32.27 8.16 -10.73
CA SER A 489 -31.41 8.69 -11.78
C SER A 489 -31.59 10.19 -11.85
N ARG A 490 -30.50 10.93 -11.62
CA ARG A 490 -30.46 12.38 -11.52
C ARG A 490 -29.17 12.94 -12.11
N LYS A 491 -29.26 14.17 -12.59
CA LYS A 491 -28.12 14.95 -13.09
C LYS A 491 -28.20 16.35 -12.51
N ASN A 492 -27.05 16.94 -12.21
CA ASN A 492 -26.93 18.29 -11.64
C ASN A 492 -27.83 18.49 -10.41
N SER A 493 -27.76 17.56 -9.45
CA SER A 493 -28.58 17.58 -8.23
C SER A 493 -27.71 17.72 -7.00
N THR A 494 -28.23 18.32 -5.93
CA THR A 494 -27.49 18.35 -4.66
C THR A 494 -27.61 17.02 -3.92
N TYR A 495 -26.70 16.72 -3.00
CA TYR A 495 -26.84 15.54 -2.15
C TYR A 495 -28.12 15.56 -1.30
N GLY A 496 -28.57 16.74 -0.87
CA GLY A 496 -29.85 16.91 -0.20
C GLY A 496 -31.04 16.54 -1.08
N ASP A 497 -30.98 16.87 -2.38
CA ASP A 497 -32.02 16.48 -3.34
C ASP A 497 -32.00 14.97 -3.60
N LEU A 498 -30.82 14.37 -3.76
CA LEU A 498 -30.68 12.93 -3.91
C LEU A 498 -31.27 12.18 -2.71
N LEU A 499 -30.94 12.57 -1.49
CA LEU A 499 -31.49 11.97 -0.28
C LEU A 499 -33.01 12.14 -0.20
N ARG A 500 -33.54 13.32 -0.54
CA ARG A 500 -34.99 13.56 -0.56
C ARG A 500 -35.68 12.65 -1.57
N ASP A 501 -35.12 12.52 -2.77
CA ASP A 501 -35.68 11.73 -3.86
C ASP A 501 -35.61 10.22 -3.60
N VAL A 502 -34.53 9.74 -2.96
CA VAL A 502 -34.44 8.34 -2.50
C VAL A 502 -35.55 8.06 -1.48
N LEU A 503 -35.71 8.94 -0.49
CA LEU A 503 -36.67 8.73 0.59
C LEU A 503 -38.11 9.06 0.19
N GLU A 504 -38.34 9.76 -0.92
CA GLU A 504 -39.67 10.15 -1.39
C GLU A 504 -40.60 8.95 -1.59
N LYS A 505 -40.04 7.83 -2.08
CA LYS A 505 -40.78 6.59 -2.36
C LYS A 505 -40.87 5.65 -1.15
N THR A 506 -40.45 6.11 0.02
CA THR A 506 -40.33 5.30 1.24
C THR A 506 -41.16 5.95 2.36
N PRO A 507 -41.50 5.20 3.42
CA PRO A 507 -42.20 5.78 4.57
C PRO A 507 -41.30 6.66 5.46
N PHE A 508 -40.12 7.06 4.99
CA PHE A 508 -39.11 7.74 5.80
C PHE A 508 -38.86 9.19 5.36
N ARG A 509 -38.28 9.95 6.28
CA ARG A 509 -37.67 11.27 6.06
C ARG A 509 -36.33 11.31 6.79
N PHE A 510 -35.47 12.27 6.46
CA PHE A 510 -34.24 12.50 7.21
C PHE A 510 -34.35 13.75 8.07
N GLU A 511 -33.72 13.73 9.24
CA GLU A 511 -33.58 14.86 10.15
C GLU A 511 -32.08 15.09 10.42
N PRO A 512 -31.53 16.29 10.14
CA PRO A 512 -30.15 16.59 10.49
C PRO A 512 -29.97 16.69 12.01
N ARG A 513 -28.83 16.18 12.51
CA ARG A 513 -28.32 16.30 13.88
C ARG A 513 -26.95 16.98 13.85
N GLU A 514 -26.28 17.16 14.99
CA GLU A 514 -25.00 17.92 15.02
C GLU A 514 -23.88 17.30 14.15
N ASP A 515 -23.84 15.97 14.01
CA ASP A 515 -22.76 15.24 13.32
C ASP A 515 -23.24 14.17 12.33
N ARG A 516 -24.56 13.99 12.17
CA ARG A 516 -25.17 12.88 11.41
C ARG A 516 -26.55 13.23 10.85
N LEU A 517 -27.03 12.40 9.94
CA LEU A 517 -28.40 12.42 9.43
C LEU A 517 -29.15 11.23 10.02
N MET A 518 -30.30 11.51 10.63
CA MET A 518 -31.15 10.49 11.24
C MET A 518 -32.34 10.20 10.31
N ILE A 519 -32.51 8.95 9.90
CA ILE A 519 -33.66 8.48 9.13
C ILE A 519 -34.78 8.11 10.09
N VAL A 520 -35.90 8.79 9.97
CA VAL A 520 -37.06 8.64 10.85
C VAL A 520 -38.32 8.34 10.03
N PRO A 521 -39.33 7.67 10.61
CA PRO A 521 -40.63 7.52 9.96
C PRO A 521 -41.26 8.88 9.66
N ARG A 522 -41.97 8.99 8.54
CA ARG A 522 -42.86 10.14 8.32
C ARG A 522 -43.99 10.06 9.33
N GLU A 523 -44.15 11.10 10.14
CA GLU A 523 -45.37 11.32 10.93
C GLU A 523 -46.51 11.54 9.94
N ASN A 524 -47.16 10.45 9.49
CA ASN A 524 -48.46 10.35 8.79
C ASN A 524 -48.63 8.98 8.10
N ALA A 525 -48.25 7.88 8.75
CA ALA A 525 -48.60 6.52 8.31
C ALA A 525 -49.31 5.77 9.45
N SER A 526 -50.33 6.43 10.01
CA SER A 526 -51.36 5.76 10.80
C SER A 526 -52.55 5.55 9.85
N GLU A 527 -52.77 4.30 9.45
CA GLU A 527 -53.88 3.79 8.61
C GLU A 527 -53.90 4.15 7.12
#